data_AF-A0A1I1BQH2-F1
#
_entry.id   AF-A0A1I1BQH2-F1
#
_cell.length_a   1.000
_cell.length_b   1.000
_cell.length_c   1.000
_cell.angle_alpha   90.00
_cell.angle_beta   90.00
_cell.angle_gamma   90.00
#
_symmetry.space_group_name_H-M   'P 1'
#
loop_
_entity.id
_entity.type
_entity.pdbx_description
1 polymer ?
#
loop_
_entity_poly.entity_id
_entity_poly.type
_entity_poly.pdbx_seq_one_letter_code
_entity_poly.pdbx_strand_id
1 'polypeptide(L)'
;MSTAFQKVLDKEHENDSKLGMPSTSLEHHVRRLTLMERLAGGKGWRDPKKEPRRDAQGLTRGQRKRALRETTNAKVSESRPYLFMHSAARARWRAEQVRAAA
;
A
#
# COMPACT_ATOMS: atom_id res chain seq x y z
N MET A 1 -10.82 16.72 -26.01
CA MET A 1 -9.55 16.77 -26.75
C MET A 1 -8.50 17.42 -25.86
N SER A 2 -7.35 16.78 -25.61
CA SER A 2 -6.26 17.47 -24.93
C SER A 2 -5.66 18.51 -25.87
N THR A 3 -5.45 19.73 -25.36
CA THR A 3 -4.80 20.80 -26.13
C THR A 3 -3.35 20.41 -26.43
N ALA A 4 -2.75 20.98 -27.48
CA ALA A 4 -1.35 20.72 -27.80
C ALA A 4 -0.42 21.01 -26.60
N PHE A 5 -0.74 22.05 -25.84
CA PHE A 5 -0.06 22.38 -24.58
C PHE A 5 -0.10 21.25 -23.55
N GLN A 6 -1.26 20.64 -23.34
CA GLN A 6 -1.40 19.56 -22.37
C GLN A 6 -0.52 18.37 -22.75
N LYS A 7 -0.44 18.03 -24.05
CA LYS A 7 0.41 16.92 -24.52
C LYS A 7 1.90 17.17 -24.26
N VAL A 8 2.35 18.42 -24.38
CA VAL A 8 3.73 18.79 -24.06
C VAL A 8 3.97 18.67 -22.56
N LEU A 9 3.06 19.20 -21.73
CA LEU A 9 3.16 19.12 -20.27
C LEU A 9 3.17 17.66 -19.78
N ASP A 10 2.31 16.81 -20.34
CA ASP A 10 2.24 15.40 -19.96
C ASP A 10 3.56 14.68 -20.29
N LYS A 11 4.16 14.97 -21.45
CA LYS A 11 5.45 14.40 -21.86
C LYS A 11 6.60 14.87 -20.96
N GLU A 12 6.62 16.15 -20.59
CA GLU A 12 7.60 16.71 -19.64
C GLU A 12 7.45 16.06 -18.26
N HIS A 13 6.21 15.85 -17.80
CA HIS A 13 5.91 15.21 -16.53
C HIS A 13 6.30 13.72 -16.53
N GLU A 14 6.05 13.00 -17.62
CA GLU A 14 6.47 11.60 -17.79
C GLU A 14 8.00 11.47 -17.72
N ASN A 15 8.73 12.39 -18.37
CA ASN A 15 10.18 12.45 -18.30
C ASN A 15 10.68 12.65 -16.86
N ASP A 16 10.01 13.45 -16.04
CA ASP A 16 10.44 13.68 -14.65
C ASP A 16 10.08 12.53 -13.71
N SER A 17 8.91 11.92 -13.89
CA SER A 17 8.30 10.99 -12.93
C SER A 17 8.61 9.51 -13.18
N LYS A 18 8.85 9.09 -14.44
CA LYS A 18 8.98 7.68 -14.79
C LYS A 18 10.37 7.15 -14.43
N LEU A 19 10.40 6.13 -13.59
CA LEU A 19 11.62 5.41 -13.23
C LEU A 19 12.14 4.59 -14.43
N GLY A 20 13.45 4.60 -14.64
CA GLY A 20 14.12 3.84 -15.71
C GLY A 20 14.26 4.57 -17.06
N MET A 21 13.67 5.76 -17.21
CA MET A 21 13.91 6.60 -18.39
C MET A 21 15.09 7.55 -18.12
N PRO A 22 16.13 7.60 -18.96
CA PRO A 22 17.21 8.56 -18.80
C PRO A 22 16.68 9.99 -18.91
N SER A 23 17.21 10.90 -18.11
CA SER A 23 16.86 12.32 -18.20
C SER A 23 17.37 12.86 -19.53
N THR A 24 16.48 13.50 -20.30
CA THR A 24 16.81 14.11 -21.60
C THR A 24 17.63 15.39 -21.46
N SER A 25 17.52 16.07 -20.32
CA SER A 25 18.26 17.29 -19.99
C SER A 25 18.66 17.35 -18.51
N LEU A 26 19.54 18.29 -18.16
CA LEU A 26 19.97 18.52 -16.77
C LEU A 26 18.80 18.99 -15.90
N GLU A 27 17.90 19.80 -16.43
CA GLU A 27 16.74 20.33 -15.72
C GLU A 27 15.80 19.20 -15.29
N HIS A 28 15.53 18.25 -16.18
CA HIS A 28 14.76 17.04 -15.85
C HIS A 28 15.43 16.22 -14.75
N HIS A 29 16.75 16.11 -14.80
CA HIS A 29 17.52 15.41 -13.78
C HIS A 29 17.36 16.08 -12.40
N VAL A 30 17.52 17.41 -12.33
CA VAL A 30 17.38 18.19 -11.09
C VAL A 30 15.95 18.13 -10.56
N ARG A 31 14.93 18.26 -11.42
CA ARG A 31 13.51 18.12 -11.04
C ARG A 31 13.23 16.75 -10.45
N ARG A 32 13.74 15.68 -11.08
CA ARG A 32 13.62 14.31 -10.57
C ARG A 32 14.30 14.14 -9.22
N LEU A 33 15.53 14.62 -9.04
CA LEU A 33 16.23 14.56 -7.75
C LEU A 33 15.45 15.27 -6.64
N THR A 34 14.94 16.46 -6.94
CA THR A 34 14.13 17.25 -6.00
C THR A 34 12.83 16.53 -5.63
N LEU A 35 12.15 15.93 -6.62
CA LEU A 35 10.96 15.13 -6.40
C LEU A 35 11.26 13.92 -5.49
N MET A 36 12.33 13.20 -5.78
CA MET A 36 12.75 12.02 -5.02
C MET A 36 13.16 12.37 -3.58
N GLU A 37 13.83 13.51 -3.37
CA GLU A 37 14.16 14.04 -2.05
C GLU A 37 12.88 14.37 -1.24
N ARG A 38 11.93 15.06 -1.87
CA ARG A 38 10.64 15.41 -1.25
C ARG A 38 9.82 14.17 -0.89
N LEU A 39 9.78 13.17 -1.77
CA LEU A 39 9.11 11.89 -1.50
C LEU A 39 9.74 11.13 -0.34
N ALA A 40 11.07 11.19 -0.21
CA ALA A 40 11.80 10.66 0.94
C ALA A 40 11.67 11.52 2.21
N GLY A 41 10.95 12.65 2.15
CA GLY A 41 10.77 13.59 3.26
C GLY A 41 12.09 14.24 3.72
N GLY A 42 13.03 14.45 2.79
CA GLY A 42 14.35 15.01 3.09
C GLY A 42 15.29 14.08 3.86
N LYS A 43 14.88 12.82 4.11
CA LYS A 43 15.68 11.86 4.90
C LYS A 43 16.61 10.99 4.03
N GLY A 44 16.69 11.30 2.73
CA GLY A 44 17.33 10.49 1.70
C GLY A 44 16.63 9.14 1.51
N TRP A 45 16.88 8.50 0.37
CA TRP A 45 16.57 7.08 0.23
C TRP A 45 17.52 6.30 1.13
N ARG A 46 17.00 5.73 2.21
CA ARG A 46 17.80 4.87 3.08
C ARG A 46 17.84 3.47 2.50
N ASP A 47 19.04 2.92 2.39
CA ASP A 47 19.19 1.48 2.18
C ASP A 47 18.52 0.75 3.34
N PRO A 48 17.52 -0.11 3.06
CA PRO A 48 16.97 -0.95 4.11
C PRO A 48 18.09 -1.81 4.67
N LYS A 49 18.15 -1.95 6.00
CA LYS A 49 19.14 -2.84 6.63
C LYS A 49 19.02 -4.23 6.02
N LYS A 50 20.15 -4.78 5.55
CA LYS A 50 20.25 -6.14 4.98
C LYS A 50 19.58 -7.18 5.87
N GLU A 51 19.69 -6.99 7.18
CA GLU A 51 18.96 -7.75 8.19
C GLU A 51 18.05 -6.83 9.01
N PRO A 52 16.71 -7.05 8.98
CA PRO A 52 15.79 -6.28 9.80
C PRO A 52 16.04 -6.54 11.29
N ARG A 53 16.00 -5.47 12.10
CA ARG A 53 16.10 -5.59 13.57
C ARG A 53 15.04 -6.57 14.09
N ARG A 54 15.50 -7.58 14.84
CA ARG A 54 14.67 -8.53 15.58
C ARG A 54 14.45 -8.02 17.00
N ASP A 55 13.30 -8.33 17.57
CA ASP A 55 13.01 -8.12 18.99
C ASP A 55 13.55 -9.28 19.84
N ALA A 56 13.33 -9.22 21.16
CA ALA A 56 13.77 -10.26 22.10
C ALA A 56 13.15 -11.63 21.80
N GLN A 57 12.03 -11.66 21.07
CA GLN A 57 11.32 -12.85 20.62
C GLN A 57 11.82 -13.35 19.26
N GLY A 58 12.85 -12.72 18.69
CA GLY A 58 13.42 -13.08 17.40
C GLY A 58 12.59 -12.65 16.19
N LEU A 59 11.51 -11.88 16.39
CA LEU A 59 10.60 -11.45 15.33
C LEU A 59 10.98 -10.07 14.79
N THR A 60 10.85 -9.92 13.48
CA THR A 60 10.92 -8.60 12.83
C THR A 60 9.62 -7.83 13.06
N ARG A 61 9.65 -6.49 12.99
CA ARG A 61 8.44 -5.65 13.06
C ARG A 61 7.35 -6.11 12.06
N GLY A 62 7.76 -6.53 10.86
CA GLY A 62 6.85 -7.02 9.82
C GLY A 62 6.18 -8.34 10.18
N GLN A 63 6.95 -9.29 10.73
CA GLN A 63 6.41 -10.55 11.24
C GLN A 63 5.46 -10.32 12.40
N ARG A 64 5.80 -9.43 13.33
CA ARG A 64 4.94 -9.09 14.47
C ARG A 64 3.58 -8.54 14.03
N LYS A 65 3.58 -7.67 13.02
CA LYS A 65 2.34 -7.16 12.42
C LYS A 65 1.54 -8.25 11.70
N ARG A 66 2.20 -9.19 11.01
CA ARG A 66 1.53 -10.33 10.37
C ARG A 66 0.90 -11.27 11.39
N ALA A 67 1.65 -11.66 12.42
CA ALA A 67 1.15 -12.49 13.52
C ALA A 67 -0.07 -11.83 14.21
N LEU A 68 -0.02 -10.51 14.47
CA LEU A 68 -1.15 -9.80 15.07
C LEU A 68 -2.39 -9.79 14.15
N ARG A 69 -2.20 -9.67 12.83
CA ARG A 69 -3.31 -9.78 11.87
C ARG A 69 -3.91 -11.18 11.87
N GLU A 70 -3.07 -12.20 11.86
CA GLU A 70 -3.51 -13.61 11.90
C GLU A 70 -4.31 -13.90 13.16
N THR A 71 -3.83 -13.49 14.35
CA THR A 71 -4.56 -13.69 15.60
C THR A 71 -5.87 -12.90 15.66
N THR A 72 -5.89 -11.68 15.11
CA THR A 72 -7.10 -10.86 15.04
C THR A 72 -8.13 -11.47 14.08
N ASN A 73 -7.69 -11.97 12.93
CA ASN A 73 -8.56 -12.59 11.94
C ASN A 73 -9.07 -13.97 12.37
N ALA A 74 -8.23 -14.77 13.04
CA ALA A 74 -8.62 -16.09 13.58
C ALA A 74 -9.74 -15.97 14.61
N LYS A 75 -9.74 -14.90 15.42
CA LYS A 75 -10.86 -14.61 16.33
C LYS A 75 -12.18 -14.42 15.57
N VAL A 76 -12.17 -13.85 14.37
CA VAL A 76 -13.40 -13.55 13.61
C VAL A 76 -14.08 -14.82 13.05
N SER A 77 -13.40 -15.97 12.99
CA SER A 77 -13.94 -17.23 12.45
C SER A 77 -14.69 -18.13 13.45
N GLU A 78 -14.81 -17.74 14.72
CA GLU A 78 -15.62 -18.49 15.71
C GLU A 78 -17.12 -18.17 15.55
N SER A 79 -17.99 -19.11 15.91
CA SER A 79 -19.45 -18.92 15.97
C SER A 79 -19.80 -17.83 16.98
N ARG A 80 -19.93 -16.60 16.51
CA ARG A 80 -20.20 -15.42 17.34
C ARG A 80 -21.64 -14.98 17.23
N PRO A 81 -22.22 -14.35 18.27
CA PRO A 81 -23.53 -13.72 18.16
C PRO A 81 -23.55 -12.72 17.00
N TYR A 82 -24.68 -12.64 16.29
CA TYR A 82 -24.86 -11.86 15.07
C TYR A 82 -24.35 -10.41 15.16
N LEU A 83 -24.52 -9.76 16.33
CA LEU A 83 -24.07 -8.39 16.60
C LEU A 83 -22.55 -8.20 16.43
N PHE A 84 -21.76 -9.23 16.74
CA PHE A 84 -20.29 -9.19 16.72
C PHE A 84 -19.67 -9.79 15.46
N MET A 85 -20.50 -10.23 14.51
CA MET A 85 -20.03 -10.73 13.21
C MET A 85 -19.51 -9.59 12.33
N HIS A 86 -18.50 -9.87 11.52
CA HIS A 86 -18.04 -8.95 10.48
C HIS A 86 -19.15 -8.72 9.43
N SER A 87 -19.17 -7.56 8.76
CA SER A 87 -20.19 -7.20 7.77
C SER A 87 -20.38 -8.26 6.68
N ALA A 88 -19.28 -8.77 6.13
CA ALA A 88 -19.29 -9.84 5.13
C ALA A 88 -19.89 -11.16 5.65
N ALA A 89 -19.62 -11.53 6.91
CA ALA A 89 -20.21 -12.73 7.52
C ALA A 89 -21.71 -12.55 7.76
N ARG A 90 -22.15 -11.36 8.19
CA ARG A 90 -23.57 -11.03 8.33
C ARG A 90 -24.34 -11.12 7.01
N ALA A 91 -23.72 -10.66 5.92
CA ALA A 91 -24.32 -10.75 4.58
C ALA A 91 -24.54 -12.21 4.16
N ARG A 92 -23.56 -13.09 4.40
CA ARG A 92 -23.68 -14.53 4.12
C ARG A 92 -24.75 -15.19 4.99
N TRP A 93 -24.75 -14.93 6.29
CA TRP A 93 -25.74 -15.47 7.22
C TRP A 93 -27.17 -15.07 6.84
N ARG A 94 -27.40 -13.79 6.46
CA ARG A 94 -28.71 -13.34 5.95
C ARG A 94 -29.12 -14.07 4.67
N ALA A 95 -28.19 -14.26 3.73
CA ALA A 95 -28.47 -14.98 2.49
C ALA A 95 -28.82 -16.46 2.75
N GLU A 96 -28.16 -17.11 3.71
CA GLU A 96 -28.47 -18.46 4.16
C GLU A 96 -29.86 -18.54 4.81
N GLN A 97 -30.23 -17.59 5.67
CA GLN A 97 -31.57 -17.54 6.28
C GLN A 97 -32.68 -17.37 5.24
N VAL A 98 -32.48 -16.52 4.23
CA VAL A 98 -33.44 -16.35 3.13
C VAL A 98 -33.58 -17.63 2.31
N ARG A 99 -32.47 -18.35 2.05
CA ARG A 99 -32.50 -19.65 1.36
C ARG A 99 -33.19 -20.75 2.18
N ALA A 100 -33.05 -20.73 3.51
CA ALA A 100 -33.68 -21.71 4.38
C ALA A 100 -35.19 -21.47 4.57
N ALA A 101 -35.65 -20.24 4.32
CA ALA A 101 -37.06 -19.85 4.43
C ALA A 101 -37.85 -19.95 3.11
N ALA A 102 -37.18 -20.23 1.99
CA ALA A 102 -37.76 -20.43 0.66
C ALA A 102 -37.93 -21.92 0.37
#